data_AF-A0A7G6YFR3-F1
#
_entry.id   AF-A0A7G6YFR3-F1
#
_cell.length_a   1.000
_cell.length_b   1.000
_cell.length_c   1.000
_cell.angle_alpha   90.00
_cell.angle_beta   90.00
_cell.angle_gamma   90.00
#
_symmetry.space_group_name_H-M   'P 1'
#
loop_
_entity.id
_entity.type
_entity.pdbx_description
1 polymer ?
#
loop_
_entity_poly.entity_id
_entity_poly.type
_entity_poly.pdbx_seq_one_letter_code
_entity_poly.pdbx_strand_id
1 'polypeptide(L)'
;MRAAQQGDQVPARFPGFHVLDQAQAWDETTRATVLDRVGRPPDIRFFDAVEEGAATALFDRLLDQHPGDRRVPVTAMVDARLAEKETDGWHYDSMADDWVVWKTSLAALDAEAHARHGRAFAACGEDDQVALLADVKDGDGDWRGFHRARIWSLWTRYACTAFYSHPAAWDEIGFAGPAYPRGYKNLGVDRREPFEVADARPGDLPGAGTAAS
;
A
#
# COMPACT_ATOMS: atom_id res chain seq x y z
N MET A 1 12.62 -28.83 23.89
CA MET A 1 12.56 -27.36 23.86
C MET A 1 12.31 -26.92 22.43
N ARG A 2 11.10 -26.46 22.11
CA ARG A 2 10.78 -25.82 20.82
C ARG A 2 10.73 -24.32 21.07
N ALA A 3 11.49 -23.56 20.29
CA ALA A 3 11.50 -22.11 20.32
C ALA A 3 10.13 -21.58 19.92
N ALA A 4 9.59 -20.68 20.74
CA ALA A 4 8.39 -19.92 20.42
C ALA A 4 8.74 -18.96 19.27
N GLN A 5 8.05 -19.12 18.14
CA GLN A 5 8.08 -18.15 17.05
C GLN A 5 7.35 -16.89 17.51
N GLN A 6 8.09 -15.79 17.66
CA GLN A 6 7.56 -14.44 17.82
C GLN A 6 6.91 -14.04 16.50
N GLY A 7 5.59 -14.16 16.44
CA GLY A 7 4.76 -13.82 15.29
C GLY A 7 3.39 -13.35 15.77
N ASP A 8 3.38 -12.47 16.76
CA ASP A 8 2.15 -11.97 17.37
C ASP A 8 2.29 -10.47 17.62
N GLN A 9 1.21 -9.74 17.39
CA GLN A 9 1.03 -8.29 17.51
C GLN A 9 1.11 -7.45 16.21
N VAL A 10 0.39 -7.90 15.18
CA VAL A 10 -0.70 -7.00 14.73
C VAL A 10 -1.79 -7.22 15.78
N PRO A 11 -2.34 -6.19 16.44
CA PRO A 11 -3.65 -6.28 17.05
C PRO A 11 -4.58 -7.08 16.15
N ALA A 12 -4.83 -8.36 16.42
CA ALA A 12 -5.62 -9.18 15.49
C ALA A 12 -7.06 -8.65 15.52
N ARG A 13 -7.30 -7.63 14.70
CA ARG A 13 -8.56 -6.90 14.61
C ARG A 13 -9.66 -7.86 14.17
N PHE A 14 -9.29 -8.90 13.43
CA PHE A 14 -10.12 -10.03 13.05
C PHE A 14 -9.45 -11.34 13.51
N PRO A 15 -9.62 -11.76 14.78
CA PRO A 15 -8.93 -12.93 15.32
C PRO A 15 -9.26 -14.22 14.56
N GLY A 16 -8.22 -14.95 14.11
CA GLY A 16 -8.36 -16.22 13.41
C GLY A 16 -8.89 -16.10 11.97
N PHE A 17 -9.07 -14.88 11.45
CA PHE A 17 -9.40 -14.65 10.05
C PHE A 17 -8.13 -14.64 9.20
N HIS A 18 -8.13 -15.45 8.14
CA HIS A 18 -7.14 -15.41 7.07
C HIS A 18 -7.84 -15.54 5.72
N VAL A 19 -7.69 -14.54 4.86
CA VAL A 19 -8.40 -14.47 3.58
C VAL A 19 -8.03 -15.63 2.65
N LEU A 20 -6.82 -16.17 2.76
CA LEU A 20 -6.39 -17.31 1.96
C LEU A 20 -7.11 -18.62 2.32
N ASP A 21 -7.75 -18.71 3.49
CA ASP A 21 -8.64 -19.83 3.80
C ASP A 21 -9.88 -19.85 2.89
N GLN A 22 -10.21 -18.72 2.25
CA GLN A 22 -11.28 -18.60 1.27
C GLN A 22 -10.84 -18.96 -0.15
N ALA A 23 -9.57 -19.29 -0.40
CA ALA A 23 -9.04 -19.44 -1.75
C ALA A 23 -9.75 -20.51 -2.59
N GLN A 24 -10.24 -21.59 -1.96
CA GLN A 24 -10.99 -22.65 -2.65
C GLN A 24 -12.43 -22.23 -3.04
N ALA A 25 -12.91 -21.10 -2.52
CA ALA A 25 -14.22 -20.56 -2.85
C ALA A 25 -14.20 -19.59 -4.03
N TRP A 26 -13.02 -19.20 -4.53
CA TRP A 26 -12.85 -18.36 -5.72
C TRP A 26 -12.77 -19.22 -6.98
N ASP A 27 -13.08 -18.62 -8.13
CA ASP A 27 -12.79 -19.26 -9.41
C ASP A 27 -11.27 -19.41 -9.63
N GLU A 28 -10.90 -20.29 -10.57
CA GLU A 28 -9.51 -20.66 -10.81
C GLU A 28 -8.63 -19.48 -11.22
N THR A 29 -9.14 -18.58 -12.07
CA THR A 29 -8.40 -17.41 -12.56
C THR A 29 -8.13 -16.42 -11.44
N THR A 30 -9.16 -16.09 -10.66
CA THR A 30 -9.04 -15.21 -9.49
C THR A 30 -8.08 -15.81 -8.48
N ARG A 31 -8.24 -17.10 -8.16
CA ARG A 31 -7.35 -17.80 -7.22
C ARG A 31 -5.90 -17.77 -7.68
N ALA A 32 -5.62 -18.07 -8.94
CA ALA A 32 -4.27 -18.01 -9.48
C ALA A 32 -3.67 -16.60 -9.37
N THR A 33 -4.43 -15.58 -9.73
CA THR A 33 -4.01 -14.16 -9.68
C THR A 33 -3.69 -13.73 -8.25
N VAL A 34 -4.52 -14.11 -7.28
CA VAL A 34 -4.32 -13.74 -5.88
C VAL A 34 -3.12 -14.48 -5.28
N LEU A 35 -2.96 -15.76 -5.58
CA LEU A 35 -1.85 -16.55 -5.06
C LEU A 35 -0.50 -16.11 -5.62
N ASP A 36 -0.45 -15.65 -6.88
CA ASP A 36 0.76 -15.09 -7.49
C ASP A 36 1.31 -13.91 -6.69
N ARG A 37 0.43 -13.03 -6.19
CA ARG A 37 0.82 -11.87 -5.34
C ARG A 37 1.43 -12.26 -4.00
N VAL A 38 1.08 -13.44 -3.47
CA VAL A 38 1.59 -13.95 -2.18
C VAL A 38 2.95 -14.63 -2.37
N GLY A 39 3.28 -15.02 -3.60
CA GLY A 39 4.56 -15.63 -3.95
C GLY A 39 5.74 -14.67 -3.76
N ARG A 40 6.91 -15.13 -4.20
CA ARG A 40 8.09 -14.26 -4.24
C ARG A 40 7.81 -13.10 -5.22
N PRO A 41 7.95 -11.84 -4.79
CA PRO A 41 7.80 -10.70 -5.68
C PRO A 41 8.79 -10.76 -6.86
N PRO A 42 8.43 -10.22 -8.03
CA PRO A 42 9.36 -10.13 -9.15
C PRO A 42 10.57 -9.29 -8.76
N ASP A 43 11.71 -9.58 -9.39
CA ASP A 43 12.90 -8.76 -9.23
C ASP A 43 12.66 -7.36 -9.83
N ILE A 44 13.29 -6.34 -9.24
CA ILE A 44 13.20 -4.94 -9.69
C ILE A 44 13.83 -4.79 -11.08
N ARG A 45 13.11 -4.15 -11.99
CA ARG A 45 13.49 -3.97 -13.41
C ARG A 45 13.35 -2.54 -13.91
N PHE A 46 12.49 -1.73 -13.29
CA PHE A 46 12.23 -0.35 -13.72
C PHE A 46 13.07 0.67 -12.94
N PHE A 47 13.09 0.53 -11.62
CA PHE A 47 13.89 1.36 -10.73
C PHE A 47 15.35 0.93 -10.70
N ASP A 48 16.25 1.90 -10.62
CA ASP A 48 17.61 1.62 -10.14
C ASP A 48 17.66 1.51 -8.60
N ALA A 49 18.83 1.20 -8.05
CA ALA A 49 18.97 0.98 -6.60
C ALA A 49 18.66 2.22 -5.73
N VAL A 50 18.89 3.43 -6.25
CA VAL A 50 18.59 4.68 -5.53
C VAL A 50 17.09 4.95 -5.60
N GLU A 51 16.51 4.81 -6.79
CA GLU A 51 15.08 4.96 -7.03
C GLU A 51 14.27 3.92 -6.21
N GLU A 52 14.71 2.67 -6.17
CA GLU A 52 14.09 1.59 -5.37
C GLU A 52 14.07 1.94 -3.88
N GLY A 53 15.20 2.44 -3.35
CA GLY A 53 15.30 2.86 -1.95
C GLY A 53 14.35 4.01 -1.64
N ALA A 54 14.31 5.03 -2.51
CA ALA A 54 13.42 6.19 -2.33
C ALA A 54 11.94 5.80 -2.44
N ALA A 55 11.59 4.96 -3.43
CA ALA A 55 10.23 4.45 -3.60
C ALA A 55 9.79 3.60 -2.40
N THR A 56 10.67 2.73 -1.88
CA THR A 56 10.38 1.93 -0.70
C THR A 56 10.11 2.79 0.53
N ALA A 57 10.98 3.78 0.80
CA ALA A 57 10.76 4.72 1.89
C ALA A 57 9.45 5.50 1.71
N LEU A 58 9.14 5.94 0.49
CA LEU A 58 7.89 6.65 0.17
C LEU A 58 6.67 5.77 0.47
N PHE A 59 6.64 4.53 -0.04
CA PHE A 59 5.52 3.62 0.15
C PHE A 59 5.36 3.20 1.62
N ASP A 60 6.46 2.96 2.33
CA ASP A 60 6.44 2.66 3.75
C ASP A 60 5.80 3.79 4.56
N ARG A 61 6.09 5.06 4.22
CA ARG A 61 5.48 6.22 4.88
C ARG A 61 4.03 6.47 4.48
N LEU A 62 3.67 6.25 3.22
CA LEU A 62 2.30 6.43 2.74
C LEU A 62 1.32 5.37 3.28
N LEU A 63 1.83 4.16 3.54
CA LEU A 63 1.03 2.99 3.90
C LEU A 63 1.27 2.52 5.34
N ASP A 64 1.99 3.32 6.14
CA ASP A 64 2.30 3.02 7.54
C ASP A 64 2.96 1.65 7.76
N GLN A 65 3.87 1.26 6.85
CA GLN A 65 4.56 -0.02 6.94
C GLN A 65 5.87 0.12 7.74
N HIS A 66 6.01 -0.61 8.84
CA HIS A 66 7.21 -0.54 9.70
C HIS A 66 8.13 -1.76 9.58
N PRO A 67 9.44 -1.60 9.82
CA PRO A 67 10.36 -2.72 9.84
C PRO A 67 9.98 -3.69 10.98
N GLY A 68 9.85 -4.98 10.65
CA GLY A 68 9.43 -6.01 11.61
C GLY A 68 8.01 -6.52 11.40
N ASP A 69 7.17 -5.76 10.70
CA ASP A 69 5.82 -6.18 10.33
C ASP A 69 5.81 -7.08 9.09
N ARG A 70 4.69 -7.77 8.87
CA ARG A 70 4.43 -8.47 7.60
C ARG A 70 4.11 -7.44 6.52
N ARG A 71 5.14 -6.99 5.82
CA ARG A 71 5.04 -5.96 4.77
C ARG A 71 4.46 -6.50 3.47
N VAL A 72 3.64 -5.67 2.82
CA VAL A 72 3.26 -5.84 1.42
C VAL A 72 4.41 -5.32 0.55
N PRO A 73 4.88 -6.09 -0.46
CA PRO A 73 6.02 -5.72 -1.30
C PRO A 73 5.64 -4.67 -2.37
N VAL A 74 5.10 -3.53 -1.93
CA VAL A 74 4.51 -2.49 -2.80
C VAL A 74 5.51 -1.97 -3.83
N THR A 75 6.77 -1.75 -3.45
CA THR A 75 7.81 -1.30 -4.39
C THR A 75 7.95 -2.25 -5.58
N ALA A 76 8.05 -3.56 -5.34
CA ALA A 76 8.20 -4.55 -6.40
C ALA A 76 6.94 -4.67 -7.28
N MET A 77 5.75 -4.53 -6.69
CA MET A 77 4.49 -4.54 -7.43
C MET A 77 4.35 -3.32 -8.35
N VAL A 78 4.70 -2.13 -7.85
CA VAL A 78 4.69 -0.90 -8.64
C VAL A 78 5.80 -0.92 -9.70
N ASP A 79 7.00 -1.41 -9.37
CA ASP A 79 8.10 -1.57 -10.31
C ASP A 79 7.70 -2.45 -11.51
N ALA A 80 7.16 -3.64 -11.24
CA ALA A 80 6.73 -4.56 -12.29
C ALA A 80 5.67 -3.93 -13.20
N ARG A 81 4.69 -3.24 -12.59
CA ARG A 81 3.65 -2.51 -13.32
C ARG A 81 4.23 -1.43 -14.24
N LEU A 82 5.21 -0.66 -13.76
CA LEU A 82 5.89 0.39 -14.54
C LEU A 82 6.77 -0.19 -15.63
N ALA A 83 7.45 -1.31 -15.38
CA ALA A 83 8.26 -2.03 -16.36
C ALA A 83 7.42 -2.55 -17.54
N GLU A 84 6.22 -3.05 -17.27
CA GLU A 84 5.27 -3.52 -18.30
C GLU A 84 4.45 -2.39 -18.95
N LYS A 85 4.61 -1.14 -18.48
CA LYS A 85 3.85 0.03 -18.94
C LYS A 85 2.33 -0.14 -18.83
N GLU A 86 1.88 -0.83 -17.79
CA GLU A 86 0.46 -1.01 -17.50
C GLU A 86 -0.16 0.28 -16.95
N THR A 87 -0.94 0.97 -17.78
CA THR A 87 -1.62 2.21 -17.42
C THR A 87 -3.00 1.93 -16.81
N ASP A 88 -3.52 2.88 -16.01
CA ASP A 88 -4.90 2.81 -15.47
C ASP A 88 -5.98 3.10 -16.53
N GLY A 89 -5.61 3.24 -17.81
CA GLY A 89 -6.53 3.64 -18.88
C GLY A 89 -6.95 5.11 -18.85
N TRP A 90 -6.46 5.90 -17.88
CA TRP A 90 -6.67 7.34 -17.78
C TRP A 90 -5.37 8.05 -17.37
N HIS A 91 -5.06 9.18 -18.03
CA HIS A 91 -3.90 10.03 -17.73
C HIS A 91 -4.34 11.50 -17.78
N TYR A 92 -3.68 12.37 -17.02
CA TYR A 92 -3.88 13.81 -17.18
C TYR A 92 -3.20 14.24 -18.48
N ASP A 93 -3.94 14.84 -19.43
CA ASP A 93 -3.41 15.34 -20.71
C ASP A 93 -2.20 16.30 -20.59
N SER A 94 -1.99 16.87 -19.40
CA SER A 94 -0.91 17.83 -19.11
C SER A 94 0.28 17.22 -18.39
N MET A 95 0.33 15.90 -18.21
CA MET A 95 1.45 15.19 -17.59
C MET A 95 2.15 14.29 -18.61
N ALA A 96 3.47 14.17 -18.46
CA ALA A 96 4.23 13.11 -19.14
C ALA A 96 3.74 11.73 -18.68
N ASP A 97 4.08 10.70 -19.43
CA ASP A 97 3.73 9.32 -19.08
C ASP A 97 4.17 8.96 -17.66
N ASP A 98 3.36 8.17 -16.95
CA ASP A 98 3.56 7.85 -15.53
C ASP A 98 5.00 7.34 -15.24
N TRP A 99 5.62 6.56 -16.14
CA TRP A 99 7.01 6.09 -15.98
C TRP A 99 8.03 7.23 -15.94
N VAL A 100 7.88 8.28 -16.75
CA VAL A 100 8.78 9.44 -16.70
C VAL A 100 8.55 10.20 -15.40
N VAL A 101 7.30 10.37 -15.00
CA VAL A 101 6.93 11.10 -13.77
C VAL A 101 7.46 10.38 -12.54
N TRP A 102 7.43 9.05 -12.48
CA TRP A 102 8.00 8.28 -11.38
C TRP A 102 9.49 8.57 -11.17
N LYS A 103 10.32 8.39 -12.21
CA LYS A 103 11.77 8.64 -12.10
C LYS A 103 12.07 10.09 -11.72
N THR A 104 11.41 11.05 -12.39
CA THR A 104 11.68 12.48 -12.17
C THR A 104 11.17 12.98 -10.81
N SER A 105 10.06 12.45 -10.30
CA SER A 105 9.55 12.82 -8.97
C SER A 105 10.36 12.21 -7.82
N LEU A 106 10.88 10.98 -7.96
CA LEU A 106 11.80 10.41 -6.99
C LEU A 106 13.11 11.19 -6.94
N ALA A 107 13.65 11.58 -8.10
CA ALA A 107 14.83 12.45 -8.17
C ALA A 107 14.58 13.82 -7.52
N ALA A 108 13.38 14.40 -7.68
CA ALA A 108 12.98 15.65 -7.03
C ALA A 108 12.93 15.51 -5.50
N LEU A 109 12.39 14.40 -5.00
CA LEU A 109 12.33 14.07 -3.57
C LEU A 109 13.73 13.89 -2.98
N ASP A 110 14.61 13.18 -3.68
CA ASP A 110 16.01 12.99 -3.27
C ASP A 110 16.79 14.30 -3.28
N ALA A 111 16.59 15.16 -4.29
CA ALA A 111 17.22 16.47 -4.34
C ALA A 111 16.79 17.36 -3.17
N GLU A 112 15.53 17.24 -2.74
CA GLU A 112 15.04 17.96 -1.58
C GLU A 112 15.59 17.42 -0.26
N ALA A 113 15.63 16.11 -0.09
CA ALA A 113 16.26 15.47 1.05
C ALA A 113 17.73 15.88 1.18
N HIS A 114 18.48 15.94 0.06
CA HIS A 114 19.85 16.42 0.07
C HIS A 114 19.94 17.89 0.46
N ALA A 115 19.05 18.75 -0.07
CA ALA A 115 19.07 20.17 0.24
C ALA A 115 18.75 20.46 1.73
N ARG A 116 17.84 19.69 2.34
CA ARG A 116 17.39 19.92 3.72
C ARG A 116 18.20 19.13 4.77
N HIS A 117 18.64 17.92 4.45
CA HIS A 117 19.24 16.97 5.41
C HIS A 117 20.62 16.42 4.98
N GLY A 118 21.13 16.83 3.81
CA GLY A 118 22.47 16.45 3.32
C GLY A 118 22.63 15.00 2.89
N ARG A 119 21.52 14.29 2.62
CA ARG A 119 21.51 12.86 2.28
C ARG A 119 20.30 12.51 1.40
N ALA A 120 20.32 11.32 0.79
CA ALA A 120 19.18 10.78 0.04
C ALA A 120 17.95 10.59 0.94
N PHE A 121 16.76 10.66 0.35
CA PHE A 121 15.47 10.52 1.03
C PHE A 121 15.38 9.19 1.80
N ALA A 122 15.78 8.10 1.17
CA ALA A 122 15.80 6.78 1.78
C ALA A 122 16.75 6.68 3.01
N ALA A 123 17.74 7.56 3.09
CA ALA A 123 18.71 7.62 4.21
C ALA A 123 18.32 8.64 5.30
N CYS A 124 17.24 9.38 5.11
CA CYS A 124 16.67 10.27 6.12
C CYS A 124 16.03 9.47 7.27
N GLY A 125 15.95 10.07 8.45
CA GLY A 125 15.17 9.49 9.56
C GLY A 125 13.68 9.49 9.22
N GLU A 126 12.88 8.68 9.91
CA GLU A 126 11.44 8.56 9.62
C GLU A 126 10.72 9.91 9.75
N ASP A 127 11.02 10.68 10.81
CA ASP A 127 10.44 12.01 11.02
C ASP A 127 10.79 13.00 9.88
N ASP A 128 12.02 12.95 9.37
CA ASP A 128 12.46 13.78 8.25
C ASP A 128 11.75 13.37 6.95
N GLN A 129 11.60 12.06 6.71
CA GLN A 129 10.85 11.55 5.56
C GLN A 129 9.39 12.01 5.61
N VAL A 130 8.74 11.87 6.77
CA VAL A 130 7.35 12.31 6.99
C VAL A 130 7.23 13.82 6.77
N ALA A 131 8.16 14.62 7.30
CA ALA A 131 8.13 16.07 7.13
C ALA A 131 8.27 16.49 5.64
N LEU A 132 9.13 15.82 4.89
CA LEU A 132 9.28 16.04 3.44
C LEU A 132 7.98 15.71 2.69
N LEU A 133 7.36 14.57 2.99
CA LEU A 133 6.12 14.16 2.35
C LEU A 133 4.93 15.05 2.74
N ALA A 134 4.86 15.48 4.00
CA ALA A 134 3.86 16.41 4.48
C ALA A 134 3.94 17.76 3.74
N ASP A 135 5.15 18.25 3.45
CA ASP A 135 5.32 19.47 2.66
C ASP A 135 4.74 19.31 1.25
N VAL A 136 4.95 18.17 0.58
CA VAL A 136 4.35 17.88 -0.73
C VAL A 136 2.82 17.80 -0.63
N LYS A 137 2.29 17.13 0.40
CA LYS A 137 0.85 16.91 0.60
C LYS A 137 0.09 18.20 0.91
N ASP A 138 0.59 18.97 1.88
CA ASP A 138 -0.13 20.10 2.48
C ASP A 138 0.29 21.44 1.87
N GLY A 139 1.36 21.47 1.07
CA GLY A 139 1.81 22.67 0.38
C GLY A 139 0.97 23.01 -0.85
N ASP A 140 0.97 24.30 -1.20
CA ASP A 140 0.30 24.81 -2.39
C ASP A 140 1.27 24.99 -3.58
N GLY A 141 0.71 24.93 -4.80
CA GLY A 141 1.41 25.31 -6.03
C GLY A 141 2.42 24.28 -6.55
N ASP A 142 3.53 24.80 -7.08
CA ASP A 142 4.59 24.00 -7.70
C ASP A 142 5.53 23.40 -6.65
N TRP A 143 5.93 22.17 -6.89
CA TRP A 143 6.99 21.46 -6.20
C TRP A 143 7.96 20.88 -7.23
N ARG A 144 9.06 21.60 -7.45
CA ARG A 144 10.15 21.19 -8.36
C ARG A 144 9.68 20.84 -9.78
N GLY A 145 8.73 21.61 -10.30
CA GLY A 145 8.14 21.41 -11.63
C GLY A 145 6.89 20.52 -11.65
N PHE A 146 6.44 20.03 -10.50
CA PHE A 146 5.20 19.27 -10.36
C PHE A 146 4.13 20.08 -9.63
N HIS A 147 2.89 19.96 -10.09
CA HIS A 147 1.75 20.38 -9.28
C HIS A 147 1.60 19.41 -8.09
N ARG A 148 1.73 19.91 -6.85
CA ARG A 148 1.72 19.10 -5.61
C ARG A 148 0.56 18.10 -5.52
N ALA A 149 -0.67 18.57 -5.72
CA ALA A 149 -1.85 17.69 -5.67
C ALA A 149 -1.82 16.55 -6.70
N ARG A 150 -1.21 16.77 -7.88
CA ARG A 150 -1.15 15.75 -8.94
C ARG A 150 -0.11 14.69 -8.64
N ILE A 151 1.07 15.10 -8.15
CA ILE A 151 2.11 14.14 -7.79
C ILE A 151 1.72 13.34 -6.55
N TRP A 152 1.09 13.99 -5.56
CA TRP A 152 0.52 13.30 -4.40
C TRP A 152 -0.53 12.26 -4.80
N SER A 153 -1.44 12.63 -5.70
CA SER A 153 -2.45 11.73 -6.27
C SER A 153 -1.82 10.55 -7.02
N LEU A 154 -0.77 10.77 -7.81
CA LEU A 154 -0.06 9.70 -8.51
C LEU A 154 0.54 8.69 -7.53
N TRP A 155 1.32 9.16 -6.54
CA TRP A 155 1.97 8.28 -5.57
C TRP A 155 0.95 7.47 -4.77
N THR A 156 -0.08 8.15 -4.23
CA THR A 156 -1.11 7.48 -3.43
C THR A 156 -1.97 6.51 -4.25
N ARG A 157 -2.30 6.83 -5.50
CA ARG A 157 -3.04 5.93 -6.40
C ARG A 157 -2.29 4.61 -6.63
N TYR A 158 -1.00 4.68 -6.97
CA TYR A 158 -0.18 3.48 -7.17
C TYR A 158 0.03 2.71 -5.87
N ALA A 159 0.33 3.41 -4.76
CA ALA A 159 0.51 2.80 -3.45
C ALA A 159 -0.76 2.03 -3.02
N CYS A 160 -1.92 2.68 -3.04
CA CYS A 160 -3.19 2.07 -2.65
C CYS A 160 -3.59 0.94 -3.59
N THR A 161 -3.42 1.09 -4.91
CA THR A 161 -3.75 0.04 -5.88
C THR A 161 -2.92 -1.22 -5.65
N ALA A 162 -1.62 -1.06 -5.45
CA ALA A 162 -0.75 -2.20 -5.14
C ALA A 162 -1.10 -2.80 -3.78
N PHE A 163 -1.15 -1.97 -2.72
CA PHE A 163 -1.37 -2.42 -1.35
C PHE A 163 -2.70 -3.16 -1.17
N TYR A 164 -3.82 -2.54 -1.55
CA TYR A 164 -5.15 -3.13 -1.39
C TYR A 164 -5.47 -4.24 -2.42
N SER A 165 -4.52 -4.58 -3.31
CA SER A 165 -4.63 -5.78 -4.15
C SER A 165 -4.03 -7.03 -3.50
N HIS A 166 -3.30 -6.87 -2.39
CA HIS A 166 -2.54 -7.93 -1.75
C HIS A 166 -3.30 -8.55 -0.54
N PRO A 167 -3.35 -9.89 -0.40
CA PRO A 167 -4.06 -10.57 0.68
C PRO A 167 -3.72 -10.14 2.11
N ALA A 168 -2.47 -9.75 2.38
CA ALA A 168 -2.10 -9.27 3.71
C ALA A 168 -2.85 -7.99 4.12
N ALA A 169 -3.12 -7.09 3.18
CA ALA A 169 -3.94 -5.90 3.46
C ALA A 169 -5.41 -6.27 3.67
N TRP A 170 -5.89 -7.35 3.04
CA TRP A 170 -7.26 -7.85 3.23
C TRP A 170 -7.45 -8.45 4.62
N ASP A 171 -6.45 -9.18 5.13
CA ASP A 171 -6.43 -9.68 6.51
C ASP A 171 -6.50 -8.53 7.52
N GLU A 172 -5.78 -7.44 7.26
CA GLU A 172 -5.74 -6.25 8.13
C GLU A 172 -7.12 -5.57 8.25
N ILE A 173 -7.85 -5.47 7.14
CA ILE A 173 -9.16 -4.77 7.10
C ILE A 173 -10.36 -5.73 7.21
N GLY A 174 -10.14 -7.04 7.32
CA GLY A 174 -11.19 -8.05 7.43
C GLY A 174 -11.96 -8.30 6.13
N PHE A 175 -11.37 -8.03 4.97
CA PHE A 175 -12.00 -8.26 3.68
C PHE A 175 -11.90 -9.74 3.27
N ALA A 176 -13.03 -10.41 3.08
CA ALA A 176 -13.10 -11.84 2.73
C ALA A 176 -12.69 -12.19 1.29
N GLY A 177 -12.18 -11.21 0.53
CA GLY A 177 -11.71 -11.38 -0.84
C GLY A 177 -12.83 -11.31 -1.88
N PRO A 178 -12.51 -11.65 -3.14
CA PRO A 178 -13.46 -11.55 -4.25
C PRO A 178 -14.73 -12.39 -4.05
N ALA A 179 -15.86 -11.84 -4.48
CA ALA A 179 -17.16 -12.47 -4.27
C ALA A 179 -17.40 -13.68 -5.19
N TYR A 180 -16.86 -13.67 -6.41
CA TYR A 180 -17.21 -14.66 -7.42
C TYR A 180 -16.51 -16.02 -7.16
N PRO A 181 -17.20 -17.16 -7.37
CA PRO A 181 -18.61 -17.32 -7.75
C PRO A 181 -19.62 -17.30 -6.60
N ARG A 182 -19.18 -17.37 -5.34
CA ARG A 182 -20.04 -17.61 -4.16
C ARG A 182 -21.03 -16.47 -3.86
N GLY A 183 -20.65 -15.24 -4.15
CA GLY A 183 -21.34 -14.00 -3.81
C GLY A 183 -21.23 -13.60 -2.32
N TYR A 184 -21.65 -12.36 -2.03
CA TYR A 184 -22.05 -11.91 -0.69
C TYR A 184 -23.58 -11.84 -0.65
N LYS A 185 -24.21 -12.54 0.29
CA LYS A 185 -25.67 -12.75 0.40
C LYS A 185 -26.29 -11.95 1.54
N ASN A 186 -25.56 -11.74 2.63
CA ASN A 186 -26.00 -11.04 3.81
C ASN A 186 -25.85 -9.52 3.62
N LEU A 187 -26.78 -8.94 2.87
CA LEU A 187 -26.82 -7.50 2.62
C LEU A 187 -27.43 -6.77 3.84
N GLY A 188 -26.61 -6.08 4.64
CA GLY A 188 -27.05 -5.22 5.74
C GLY A 188 -25.93 -4.82 6.70
N VAL A 189 -26.11 -3.71 7.42
CA VAL A 189 -25.15 -3.28 8.47
C VAL A 189 -25.08 -4.35 9.55
N ASP A 190 -23.86 -4.72 9.97
CA ASP A 190 -23.57 -5.81 10.92
C ASP A 190 -24.09 -7.21 10.52
N ARG A 191 -24.46 -7.40 9.24
CA ARG A 191 -24.81 -8.71 8.70
C ARG A 191 -23.58 -9.35 8.08
N ARG A 192 -22.98 -10.28 8.82
CA ARG A 192 -21.76 -10.98 8.38
C ARG A 192 -22.09 -12.26 7.65
N GLU A 193 -21.27 -12.61 6.68
CA GLU A 193 -21.22 -13.95 6.12
C GLU A 193 -20.66 -14.97 7.14
N PRO A 194 -20.95 -16.28 7.01
CA PRO A 194 -20.41 -17.30 7.92
C PRO A 194 -18.87 -17.38 7.95
N PHE A 195 -18.21 -16.79 6.95
CA PHE A 195 -16.76 -16.79 6.77
C PHE A 195 -16.11 -15.44 7.13
N GLU A 196 -16.89 -14.45 7.56
CA GLU A 196 -16.39 -13.16 8.04
C GLU A 196 -16.26 -13.18 9.57
N VAL A 197 -15.31 -12.41 10.09
CA VAL A 197 -15.06 -12.26 11.52
C VAL A 197 -15.40 -10.83 11.94
N ALA A 198 -15.92 -10.68 13.16
CA ALA A 198 -16.20 -9.36 13.71
C ALA A 198 -14.90 -8.62 14.03
N ASP A 199 -14.90 -7.31 13.84
CA ASP A 199 -13.85 -6.44 14.36
C ASP A 199 -13.85 -6.53 15.90
N ALA A 200 -12.73 -6.96 16.47
CA ALA A 200 -12.51 -7.08 17.91
C ALA A 200 -12.16 -5.75 18.59
N ARG A 201 -11.85 -4.70 17.80
CA ARG A 201 -11.47 -3.36 18.28
C ARG A 201 -12.16 -2.24 17.49
N PRO A 202 -13.50 -2.20 17.41
CA PRO A 202 -14.22 -1.20 16.64
C PRO A 202 -14.02 0.23 17.16
N GLY A 203 -13.66 0.40 18.44
CA GLY A 203 -13.39 1.71 19.05
C GLY A 203 -12.04 2.34 18.69
N ASP A 204 -11.13 1.56 18.07
CA ASP A 204 -9.81 2.04 17.65
C ASP A 204 -9.84 2.69 16.26
N LEU A 205 -11.02 2.77 15.62
CA LEU A 205 -11.20 3.44 14.33
C LEU A 205 -10.95 4.96 14.45
N PRO A 206 -10.16 5.57 13.54
CA PRO A 206 -10.00 7.01 13.49
C PRO A 206 -11.35 7.71 13.32
N GLY A 207 -11.71 8.58 14.26
CA GLY A 207 -12.99 9.31 14.24
C GLY A 207 -14.16 8.61 14.93
N ALA A 208 -13.97 7.45 15.55
CA ALA A 208 -14.95 6.83 16.47
C ALA A 208 -15.01 7.61 17.80
N GLY A 209 -15.40 8.88 17.73
CA GLY A 209 -15.84 9.62 18.90
C GLY A 209 -17.03 8.89 19.51
N THR A 210 -16.94 8.62 20.81
CA THR A 210 -17.98 8.07 21.70
C THR A 210 -19.40 8.34 21.20
N ALA A 211 -20.04 7.32 20.62
CA ALA A 211 -21.49 7.28 20.56
C ALA A 211 -21.98 7.18 22.01
N ALA A 212 -22.46 8.30 22.54
CA ALA A 212 -22.95 8.42 23.89
C ALA A 212 -24.22 7.58 24.09
N SER A 213 -24.17 6.76 25.16
CA SER A 213 -25.23 6.22 26.04
C SER A 213 -26.61 5.91 25.45
#